data_AF-A0A2N6PLP3-F1
#
_entry.id   AF-A0A2N6PLP3-F1
#
_cell.length_a   1.000
_cell.length_b   1.000
_cell.length_c   1.000
_cell.angle_alpha   90.00
_cell.angle_beta   90.00
_cell.angle_gamma   90.00
#
_symmetry.space_group_name_H-M   'P 1'
#
loop_
_entity.id
_entity.type
_entity.pdbx_description
1 polymer ?
#
loop_
_entity_poly.entity_id
_entity_poly.type
_entity_poly.pdbx_seq_one_letter_code
_entity_poly.pdbx_strand_id
1 'polypeptide(L)' 'MFDFVFQLLGQGNYVVSYGQTQIDGLAYARYDIFRLENGKIVEHWDNKEVIPKVEDLTNRGKF' A
#
# COMPACT_ATOMS: atom_id res chain seq x y z
N MET A 1 7.40 7.00 -2.69
CA MET A 1 6.52 6.82 -3.87
C MET A 1 6.49 5.33 -4.17
N PHE A 2 5.37 4.75 -4.61
CA PHE A 2 5.34 3.32 -4.96
C PHE A 2 6.25 3.04 -6.15
N ASP A 3 6.99 1.92 -6.08
CA ASP A 3 7.71 1.38 -7.22
C ASP A 3 6.78 0.48 -8.06
N PHE A 4 5.86 -0.20 -7.39
CA PHE A 4 4.81 -0.98 -8.02
C PHE A 4 3.50 -0.85 -7.23
N VAL A 5 2.39 -0.67 -7.93
CA VAL A 5 1.04 -0.70 -7.33
C VAL A 5 0.39 -2.03 -7.72
N PHE A 6 0.06 -2.85 -6.71
CA PHE A 6 -0.67 -4.10 -6.93
C PHE A 6 -2.14 -3.83 -7.21
N GLN A 7 -2.77 -2.96 -6.42
CA GLN A 7 -4.19 -2.70 -6.55
C GLN A 7 -4.58 -1.29 -6.09
N LEU A 8 -5.60 -0.76 -6.76
CA LEU A 8 -6.37 0.42 -6.34
C LEU A 8 -7.80 -0.01 -6.06
N LEU A 9 -8.33 0.37 -4.91
CA LEU A 9 -9.69 0.09 -4.49
C LEU A 9 -10.40 1.38 -4.11
N GLY A 10 -11.64 1.55 -4.56
CA GLY A 10 -12.47 2.69 -4.21
C GLY A 10 -13.77 2.24 -3.56
N GLN A 11 -14.15 2.86 -2.45
CA GLN A 11 -15.44 2.65 -1.81
C GLN A 11 -15.96 3.96 -1.20
N GLY A 12 -17.10 4.44 -1.70
CA GLY A 12 -17.62 5.75 -1.30
C GLY A 12 -16.61 6.86 -1.58
N ASN A 13 -16.24 7.61 -0.55
CA ASN A 13 -15.22 8.66 -0.63
C ASN A 13 -13.83 8.22 -0.17
N TYR A 14 -13.55 6.91 -0.12
CA TYR A 14 -12.24 6.37 0.21
C TYR A 14 -11.58 5.75 -1.01
N VAL A 15 -10.26 5.93 -1.10
CA VAL A 15 -9.39 5.25 -2.07
C VAL A 15 -8.25 4.60 -1.31
N VAL A 16 -7.97 3.34 -1.62
CA VAL A 16 -6.82 2.61 -1.08
C VAL A 16 -5.89 2.22 -2.22
N SER A 17 -4.60 2.48 -2.04
CA SER A 17 -3.54 1.92 -2.87
C SER A 17 -2.69 0.97 -2.06
N TYR A 18 -2.49 -0.25 -2.58
CA TYR A 18 -1.57 -1.22 -2.01
C TYR A 18 -0.52 -1.61 -3.05
N GLY A 19 0.73 -1.65 -2.61
CA GLY A 19 1.87 -1.78 -3.49
C GLY A 19 3.17 -2.07 -2.76
N GLN A 20 4.25 -2.12 -3.53
CA GLN A 20 5.61 -2.24 -3.02
C GLN A 20 6.35 -0.92 -3.19
N THR A 21 7.23 -0.61 -2.23
CA THR A 21 8.22 0.46 -2.36
C THR A 21 9.60 0.01 -1.87
N GLN A 22 10.67 0.55 -2.46
CA GLN A 22 12.06 0.36 -2.08
C GLN A 22 12.51 1.54 -1.22
N ILE A 23 12.94 1.26 0.01
CA ILE A 23 13.44 2.26 0.95
C ILE A 23 14.73 1.70 1.55
N ASP A 24 15.84 2.43 1.39
CA ASP A 24 17.16 2.05 1.90
C ASP A 24 17.60 0.62 1.54
N GLY A 25 17.25 0.18 0.33
CA GLY A 25 17.58 -1.16 -0.19
C GLY A 25 16.67 -2.29 0.32
N LEU A 26 15.66 -1.97 1.14
CA LEU A 26 14.66 -2.92 1.62
C LEU A 26 13.34 -2.72 0.87
N ALA A 27 12.72 -3.85 0.50
CA ALA A 27 11.38 -3.86 -0.05
C ALA A 27 10.35 -3.75 1.08
N TYR A 28 9.40 -2.82 0.95
CA TYR A 28 8.29 -2.63 1.86
C TYR A 28 6.97 -2.92 1.15
N ALA A 29 6.07 -3.64 1.83
CA ALA A 29 4.66 -3.65 1.52
C ALA A 29 4.05 -2.38 2.11
N ARG A 30 3.34 -1.60 1.30
CA ARG A 30 2.80 -0.30 1.70
C ARG A 30 1.33 -0.19 1.34
N TYR A 31 0.56 0.36 2.27
CA TYR A 31 -0.81 0.79 2.07
C TYR A 31 -0.88 2.31 2.25
N ASP A 32 -1.54 2.99 1.32
CA ASP A 32 -2.00 4.36 1.53
C ASP A 32 -3.53 4.38 1.40
N ILE A 33 -4.19 5.07 2.32
CA ILE A 33 -5.64 5.28 2.35
C ILE A 33 -5.89 6.77 2.28
N PHE A 34 -6.78 7.17 1.38
CA PHE A 34 -7.18 8.56 1.19
C PHE A 34 -8.68 8.70 1.44
N ARG A 35 -9.10 9.72 2.20
CA ARG A 35 -10.48 10.18 2.21
C ARG A 35 -10.60 11.42 1.35
N LEU A 36 -11.63 11.47 0.52
CA LEU A 36 -11.93 12.58 -0.36
C LEU A 36 -13.14 13.39 0.11
N GLU A 37 -13.08 14.68 -0.20
CA GLU A 37 -14.19 15.62 -0.06
C GLU A 37 -14.08 16.68 -1.15
N ASN A 38 -15.17 16.93 -1.88
CA ASN A 38 -15.20 17.88 -3.00
C ASN A 38 -14.06 17.66 -4.04
N GLY A 39 -13.77 16.39 -4.34
CA GLY A 39 -12.72 15.99 -5.28
C GLY A 39 -11.29 16.21 -4.78
N LYS A 40 -11.09 16.55 -3.50
CA LYS A 40 -9.78 16.76 -2.89
C LYS A 40 -9.52 15.71 -1.82
N ILE A 41 -8.24 15.34 -1.64
CA ILE A 41 -7.80 14.54 -0.51
C ILE A 41 -7.85 15.43 0.74
N VAL A 42 -8.59 14.99 1.75
CA VAL A 42 -8.73 15.71 3.03
C VAL A 42 -8.14 14.95 4.21
N GLU A 43 -7.99 13.63 4.09
CA GLU A 43 -7.27 12.80 5.05
C GLU A 43 -6.43 11.76 4.31
N HIS A 44 -5.28 11.43 4.90
CA HIS A 44 -4.33 10.43 4.41
C HIS A 44 -3.81 9.63 5.60
N TRP A 45 -3.83 8.30 5.47
CA TRP A 45 -3.19 7.37 6.38
C TRP A 45 -2.29 6.45 5.59
N ASP A 46 -1.17 6.07 6.19
CA ASP A 46 -0.27 5.08 5.62
C ASP A 46 0.20 4.06 6.64
N ASN A 47 0.51 2.88 6.15
CA ASN A 47 1.33 1.90 6.86
C ASN A 47 2.32 1.28 5.88
N LYS A 48 3.48 0.89 6.38
CA LYS A 48 4.48 0.14 5.63
C LYS A 48 5.21 -0.85 6.53
N GLU A 49 5.45 -2.04 5.99
CA GLU A 49 6.17 -3.10 6.68
C GLU A 49 7.20 -3.69 5.73
N VAL A 50 8.36 -4.10 6.27
CA VAL A 50 9.39 -4.77 5.48
C VAL A 50 8.83 -6.09 4.99
N ILE A 51 8.95 -6.37 3.69
CA ILE A 51 8.56 -7.65 3.11
C ILE A 51 9.53 -8.72 3.65
N PRO A 52 9.04 -9.76 4.35
CA PRO A 52 9.88 -10.84 4.84
C PRO A 52 10.59 -11.56 3.70
N LYS A 53 11.66 -12.29 4.03
CA LYS A 53 12.28 -13.16 3.04
C LYS A 53 11.32 -14.24 2.61
N VAL A 54 11.49 -14.73 1.38
CA VAL A 54 10.55 -15.68 0.75
C VAL A 54 10.40 -16.96 1.56
N GLU A 55 11.47 -17.42 2.20
CA GLU A 55 11.50 -18.55 3.13
C GLU A 55 10.65 -18.36 4.40
N ASP A 56 10.46 -17.11 4.85
CA ASP A 56 9.72 -16.79 6.07
C ASP A 56 8.21 -16.53 5.81
N LEU A 57 7.80 -16.50 4.53
CA LEU A 57 6.42 -16.26 4.15
C LEU A 57 5.52 -17.44 4.52
N THR A 58 4.62 -17.23 5.47
CA THR A 58 3.65 -18.24 5.93
C THR A 58 2.49 -18.44 4.94
N ASN A 59 2.25 -17.48 4.05
CA ASN A 59 1.22 -17.52 3.01
C ASN A 59 1.75 -16.91 1.71
N ARG A 60 2.30 -17.75 0.82
CA ARG A 60 2.74 -17.30 -0.50
C ARG A 60 1.52 -17.11 -1.41
N GLY A 61 1.41 -15.94 -2.06
CA GLY A 61 0.38 -15.66 -3.06
C GLY A 61 -1.00 -15.26 -2.52
N LYS A 62 -1.10 -14.90 -1.23
CA LYS A 62 -2.29 -14.20 -0.74
C LYS A 62 -2.10 -12.70 -1.03
N PHE A 63 -2.56 -12.32 -2.22
CA PHE A 63 -2.34 -11.09 -2.98
C PHE A 63 -0.96 -10.99 -3.63
#